data_AF-A0A6B0WN42-F1
#
_entry.id   AF-A0A6B0WN42-F1
#
_cell.length_a   1.000
_cell.length_b   1.000
_cell.length_c   1.000
_cell.angle_alpha   90.00
_cell.angle_beta   90.00
_cell.angle_gamma   90.00
#
_symmetry.space_group_name_H-M   'P 1'
#
loop_
_entity.id
_entity.type
_entity.pdbx_description
1 polymer ?
#
loop_
_entity_poly.entity_id
_entity_poly.type
_entity_poly.pdbx_seq_one_letter_code
_entity_poly.pdbx_strand_id
1 'polypeptide(L)'
;MRTAGTPAPRTERPSPDLKVARSPDRARRSIGGIGTVLALGLFGVCLALAALHAVLVENQATLDDLLERNQQRYERIDKLQAEIAYLDSPEGLADQAHSAGLVPSAELAVLTPIGPDKLPPPGDDPFDLVSSGWPPPPTAAQPPEAPELGKTAG
;
A
#
# COMPACT_ATOMS: atom_id res chain seq x y z
N MET A 1 -7.44 60.23 -112.99
CA MET A 1 -8.04 61.24 -112.10
C MET A 1 -8.57 60.51 -110.86
N ARG A 2 -7.91 60.67 -109.70
CA ARG A 2 -8.29 60.04 -108.43
C ARG A 2 -8.73 61.13 -107.48
N THR A 3 -9.99 61.12 -107.07
CA THR A 3 -10.53 62.02 -106.04
C THR A 3 -10.12 61.52 -104.67
N ALA A 4 -9.31 62.32 -103.95
CA ALA A 4 -8.97 62.08 -102.56
C ALA A 4 -10.21 62.33 -101.69
N GLY A 5 -10.65 61.31 -100.95
CA GLY A 5 -11.71 61.44 -99.96
C GLY A 5 -11.18 62.07 -98.68
N THR A 6 -11.77 63.19 -98.26
CA THR A 6 -11.54 63.86 -96.98
C THR A 6 -12.04 62.97 -95.83
N PRO A 7 -11.24 62.69 -94.78
CA PRO A 7 -11.72 61.93 -93.62
C PRO A 7 -12.65 62.81 -92.76
N ALA A 8 -13.79 62.25 -92.38
CA ALA A 8 -14.78 62.92 -91.53
C ALA A 8 -14.25 63.13 -90.10
N PRO A 9 -14.63 64.23 -89.41
CA PRO A 9 -14.17 64.52 -88.06
C PRO A 9 -14.73 63.49 -87.06
N ARG A 10 -13.83 62.83 -86.34
CA ARG A 10 -14.17 61.86 -85.29
C ARG A 10 -14.72 62.62 -84.09
N THR A 11 -16.00 62.48 -83.81
CA THR A 11 -16.66 63.03 -82.63
C THR A 11 -16.07 62.42 -81.35
N GLU A 12 -15.41 63.24 -80.53
CA GLU A 12 -14.99 62.87 -79.18
C GLU A 12 -16.22 62.56 -78.33
N ARG A 13 -16.31 61.31 -77.88
CA ARG A 13 -17.35 60.88 -76.95
C ARG A 13 -16.88 61.25 -75.54
N PRO A 14 -17.70 61.88 -74.68
CA PRO A 14 -17.30 62.21 -73.31
C PRO A 14 -16.93 60.94 -72.58
N SER A 15 -15.70 60.86 -72.07
CA SER A 15 -15.29 59.73 -71.24
C SER A 15 -16.07 59.79 -69.92
N PRO A 16 -16.81 58.74 -69.54
CA PRO A 16 -17.51 58.73 -68.26
C PRO A 16 -16.49 58.80 -67.13
N ASP A 17 -16.66 59.77 -66.23
CA ASP A 17 -15.85 59.91 -65.02
C ASP A 17 -16.18 58.75 -64.07
N LEU A 18 -15.40 57.67 -64.20
CA LEU A 18 -15.50 56.49 -63.35
C LEU A 18 -14.92 56.83 -61.98
N LYS A 19 -15.77 57.35 -61.08
CA LYS A 19 -15.46 57.42 -59.66
C LYS A 19 -15.27 55.99 -59.12
N VAL A 20 -14.00 55.65 -58.89
CA VAL A 20 -13.62 54.43 -58.19
C VAL A 20 -14.29 54.43 -56.82
N ALA A 21 -15.29 53.56 -56.64
CA ALA A 21 -15.89 53.31 -55.35
C ALA A 21 -14.77 52.79 -54.42
N ARG A 22 -14.37 53.60 -53.44
CA ARG A 22 -13.49 53.13 -52.36
C ARG A 22 -14.19 51.96 -51.70
N SER A 23 -13.61 50.77 -51.86
CA SER A 23 -14.07 49.57 -51.19
C SER A 23 -14.20 49.80 -49.68
N PRO A 24 -15.25 49.27 -49.03
CA PRO A 24 -15.40 49.32 -47.58
C PRO A 24 -14.44 48.32 -46.91
N ASP A 25 -13.13 48.52 -47.06
CA ASP A 25 -12.10 47.63 -46.51
C ASP A 25 -12.11 47.61 -44.97
N ARG A 26 -12.58 48.70 -44.35
CA ARG A 26 -12.62 48.84 -42.89
C ARG A 26 -13.65 47.91 -42.24
N ALA A 27 -14.83 47.78 -42.85
CA ALA A 27 -15.90 46.90 -42.35
C ALA A 27 -15.54 45.41 -42.51
N ARG A 28 -14.87 45.06 -43.61
CA ARG A 28 -14.36 43.69 -43.83
C ARG A 28 -13.26 43.31 -42.84
N ARG A 29 -12.37 44.27 -42.50
CA ARG A 29 -11.34 44.06 -41.46
C ARG A 29 -11.90 43.91 -40.05
N SER A 30 -12.95 44.67 -39.68
CA SER A 30 -13.57 44.54 -38.35
C SER A 30 -14.32 43.22 -38.18
N ILE A 31 -15.01 42.74 -39.22
CA ILE A 31 -15.69 41.44 -39.21
C ILE A 31 -14.67 40.29 -39.13
N GLY A 32 -13.54 40.41 -39.86
CA GLY A 32 -12.43 39.47 -39.75
C GLY A 32 -11.83 39.43 -38.34
N GLY A 33 -11.62 40.61 -37.71
CA GLY A 33 -11.11 40.72 -36.34
C GLY A 33 -12.00 40.01 -35.32
N ILE A 34 -13.32 40.23 -35.37
CA ILE A 34 -14.27 39.58 -34.45
C ILE A 34 -14.24 38.04 -34.64
N GLY A 35 -14.21 37.58 -35.89
CA GLY A 35 -14.10 36.15 -36.20
C GLY A 35 -12.81 35.52 -35.66
N THR A 36 -11.67 36.22 -35.79
CA THR A 36 -10.39 35.73 -35.26
C THR A 36 -10.37 35.65 -33.73
N VAL A 37 -10.96 36.63 -33.03
CA VAL A 37 -11.06 36.61 -31.57
C VAL A 37 -11.95 35.46 -31.10
N LEU A 38 -13.08 35.25 -31.77
CA LEU A 38 -13.98 34.13 -31.45
C LEU A 38 -13.30 32.77 -31.68
N ALA A 39 -12.58 32.62 -32.81
CA ALA A 39 -11.84 31.40 -33.13
C ALA A 39 -10.72 31.13 -32.11
N LEU A 40 -9.95 32.17 -31.71
CA LEU A 40 -8.94 32.03 -30.65
C LEU A 40 -9.57 31.65 -29.31
N GLY A 41 -10.72 32.25 -28.97
CA GLY A 41 -11.44 31.93 -27.74
C GLY A 41 -11.89 30.48 -27.71
N LEU A 42 -12.54 30.01 -28.78
CA LEU A 42 -12.95 28.61 -28.94
C LEU A 42 -11.75 27.66 -28.87
N PHE A 43 -10.67 27.97 -29.58
CA PHE A 43 -9.44 27.20 -29.54
C PHE A 43 -8.86 27.13 -28.12
N GLY A 44 -8.80 28.25 -27.41
CA GLY A 44 -8.33 28.31 -26.03
C GLY A 44 -9.18 27.48 -25.07
N VAL A 45 -10.50 27.51 -25.21
CA VAL A 45 -11.42 26.67 -24.42
C VAL A 45 -11.19 25.19 -24.69
N CYS A 46 -11.10 24.78 -25.97
CA CYS A 46 -10.80 23.40 -26.33
C CYS A 46 -9.45 22.94 -25.79
N LEU A 47 -8.42 23.80 -25.87
CA LEU A 47 -7.08 23.52 -25.36
C LEU A 47 -7.08 23.35 -23.83
N ALA A 48 -7.78 24.24 -23.11
CA ALA A 48 -7.92 24.14 -21.66
C ALA A 48 -8.65 22.86 -21.25
N LEU A 49 -9.71 22.49 -21.98
CA LEU A 49 -10.45 21.25 -21.75
C LEU A 49 -9.56 20.02 -22.00
N ALA A 50 -8.79 20.02 -23.09
CA ALA A 50 -7.85 18.94 -23.41
C ALA A 50 -6.74 18.80 -22.35
N ALA A 51 -6.18 19.92 -21.88
CA ALA A 51 -5.19 19.92 -20.80
C ALA A 51 -5.80 19.40 -19.49
N LEU A 52 -7.03 19.80 -19.15
CA LEU A 52 -7.75 19.29 -17.99
C LEU A 52 -7.97 17.77 -18.10
N HIS A 53 -8.35 17.27 -19.29
CA HIS A 53 -8.48 15.85 -19.56
C HIS A 53 -7.13 15.10 -19.43
N ALA A 54 -6.04 15.68 -19.91
CA ALA A 54 -4.71 15.09 -19.77
C ALA A 54 -4.31 14.96 -18.29
N VAL A 55 -4.53 16.01 -17.49
CA VAL A 55 -4.26 16.01 -16.04
C VAL A 55 -5.19 15.02 -15.31
N LEU A 56 -6.48 14.94 -15.68
CA LEU A 56 -7.42 13.97 -15.12
C LEU A 56 -6.99 12.52 -15.38
N VAL A 57 -6.51 12.23 -16.59
CA VAL A 57 -6.00 10.89 -16.97
C VAL A 57 -4.70 10.56 -16.24
N GLU A 58 -3.79 11.51 -16.10
CA GLU A 58 -2.55 11.33 -15.32
C GLU A 58 -2.84 11.11 -13.82
N ASN A 59 -3.89 11.76 -13.30
CA ASN A 59 -4.31 11.60 -11.92
C ASN A 59 -4.93 10.21 -11.66
N GLN A 60 -5.59 9.60 -12.65
CA GLN A 60 -6.06 8.21 -12.55
C GLN A 60 -4.89 7.23 -12.45
N ALA A 61 -3.85 7.40 -13.26
CA ALA A 61 -2.66 6.55 -13.20
C ALA A 61 -1.92 6.64 -11.85
N THR A 62 -1.89 7.84 -11.25
CA THR A 62 -1.26 8.05 -9.93
C THR A 62 -2.10 7.46 -8.80
N LEU A 63 -3.43 7.55 -8.88
CA LEU A 63 -4.33 6.94 -7.91
C LEU A 63 -4.28 5.41 -7.98
N ASP A 64 -4.23 4.83 -9.17
CA ASP A 64 -4.16 3.39 -9.37
C ASP A 64 -2.86 2.80 -8.78
N ASP A 65 -1.71 3.45 -9.00
CA ASP A 65 -0.43 3.05 -8.40
C ASP A 65 -0.45 3.17 -6.86
N LEU A 66 -1.10 4.21 -6.32
CA LEU A 66 -1.27 4.36 -4.87
C LEU A 66 -2.17 3.27 -4.27
N LEU A 67 -3.27 2.91 -4.94
CA LEU A 67 -4.15 1.82 -4.52
C LEU A 67 -3.41 0.48 -4.54
N GLU A 68 -2.69 0.17 -5.61
CA GLU A 68 -1.96 -1.10 -5.73
C GLU A 68 -0.89 -1.25 -4.65
N ARG A 69 -0.13 -0.18 -4.37
CA ARG A 69 0.84 -0.16 -3.26
C ARG A 69 0.19 -0.33 -1.90
N ASN A 70 -1.02 0.20 -1.71
CA ASN A 70 -1.75 0.07 -0.45
C ASN A 70 -2.25 -1.37 -0.26
N GLN A 71 -2.79 -1.97 -1.31
CA GLN A 71 -3.26 -3.35 -1.30
C GLN A 71 -2.13 -4.34 -0.99
N GLN A 72 -0.95 -4.16 -1.59
CA GLN A 72 0.24 -4.97 -1.26
C GLN A 72 0.67 -4.84 0.22
N ARG A 73 0.47 -3.67 0.84
CA ARG A 73 0.76 -3.46 2.26
C ARG A 73 -0.23 -4.18 3.16
N TYR A 74 -1.53 -4.13 2.84
CA TYR A 74 -2.55 -4.86 3.58
C TYR A 74 -2.32 -6.36 3.57
N GLU A 75 -2.03 -6.95 2.40
CA GLU A 75 -1.70 -8.38 2.32
C GLU A 75 -0.52 -8.78 3.20
N ARG A 76 0.46 -7.88 3.37
CA ARG A 76 1.62 -8.12 4.22
C ARG A 76 1.27 -8.02 5.70
N ILE A 77 0.42 -7.08 6.08
CA ILE A 77 -0.08 -6.94 7.46
C ILE A 77 -0.91 -8.16 7.84
N ASP A 78 -1.81 -8.60 6.97
CA ASP A 78 -2.68 -9.76 7.22
C ASP A 78 -1.85 -11.04 7.42
N LYS A 79 -0.81 -11.23 6.60
CA LYS A 79 0.13 -12.35 6.77
C LYS A 79 0.87 -12.30 8.10
N LEU A 80 1.37 -11.12 8.49
CA LEU A 80 2.08 -10.94 9.76
C LEU A 80 1.15 -11.13 10.96
N GLN A 81 -0.09 -10.65 10.89
CA GLN A 81 -1.08 -10.90 11.93
C GLN A 81 -1.44 -12.37 12.04
N ALA A 82 -1.58 -13.08 10.92
CA ALA A 82 -1.81 -14.52 10.93
C ALA A 82 -0.63 -15.29 11.56
N GLU A 83 0.60 -14.87 11.30
CA GLU A 83 1.80 -15.46 11.89
C GLU A 83 1.90 -15.19 13.40
N ILE A 84 1.62 -13.96 13.84
CA ILE A 84 1.55 -13.63 15.27
C ILE A 84 0.45 -14.44 15.95
N ALA A 85 -0.74 -14.51 15.35
CA ALA A 85 -1.84 -15.31 15.90
C ALA A 85 -1.48 -16.80 16.00
N TYR A 86 -0.71 -17.33 15.05
CA TYR A 86 -0.18 -18.69 15.14
C TYR A 86 0.83 -18.81 16.27
N LEU A 87 1.79 -17.90 16.41
CA LEU A 87 2.79 -17.93 17.48
C LEU A 87 2.16 -17.82 18.88
N ASP A 88 1.10 -17.02 19.03
CA ASP A 88 0.35 -16.87 20.28
C ASP A 88 -0.68 -18.00 20.49
N SER A 89 -0.94 -18.83 19.47
CA SER A 89 -1.88 -19.96 19.58
C SER A 89 -1.30 -21.08 20.45
N PRO A 90 -2.16 -21.92 21.07
CA PRO A 90 -1.71 -23.08 21.83
C PRO A 90 -0.78 -23.99 21.02
N GLU A 91 -1.07 -24.17 19.73
CA GLU A 91 -0.28 -24.97 18.80
C GLU A 91 1.11 -24.36 18.58
N GLY A 92 1.19 -23.05 18.31
CA GLY A 92 2.47 -22.36 18.13
C GLY A 92 3.33 -22.34 19.39
N LEU A 93 2.71 -22.15 20.56
CA LEU A 93 3.40 -22.25 21.85
C LEU A 93 3.89 -23.68 22.11
N ALA A 94 3.12 -24.71 21.75
CA ALA A 94 3.52 -26.10 21.89
C ALA A 94 4.70 -26.46 20.95
N ASP A 95 4.68 -25.97 19.71
CA ASP A 95 5.78 -26.13 18.76
C ASP A 95 7.05 -25.43 19.27
N GLN A 96 6.92 -24.20 19.77
CA GLN A 96 8.04 -23.46 20.35
C GLN A 96 8.61 -24.18 21.57
N ALA A 97 7.75 -24.68 22.47
CA ALA A 97 8.15 -25.46 23.63
C ALA A 97 8.90 -26.74 23.24
N HIS A 98 8.40 -27.48 22.24
CA HIS A 98 9.09 -28.66 21.71
C HIS A 98 10.46 -28.31 21.12
N SER A 99 10.57 -27.21 20.38
CA SER A 99 11.84 -26.75 19.82
C SER A 99 12.87 -26.38 20.91
N ALA A 100 12.40 -25.95 22.08
CA ALA A 100 13.22 -25.71 23.27
C ALA A 100 13.55 -27.00 24.07
N GLY A 101 13.13 -28.17 23.59
CA GLY A 101 13.33 -29.45 24.24
C GLY A 101 12.35 -29.76 25.37
N LEU A 102 11.29 -28.96 25.53
CA LEU A 102 10.22 -29.23 26.48
C LEU A 102 9.28 -30.30 25.90
N VAL A 103 8.77 -31.17 26.76
CA VAL A 103 7.84 -32.25 26.40
C VAL A 103 6.55 -32.06 27.21
N PRO A 104 5.37 -32.24 26.61
CA PRO A 104 4.11 -32.17 27.35
C PRO A 104 4.10 -33.19 28.51
N SER A 105 3.65 -32.72 29.69
CA SER A 105 3.47 -33.55 30.87
C SER A 105 2.45 -34.66 30.59
N ALA A 106 2.71 -35.87 31.09
CA ALA A 106 1.78 -37.00 30.99
C ALA A 106 0.50 -36.79 31.83
N GLU A 107 0.55 -35.88 32.81
CA GLU A 107 -0.56 -35.57 33.71
C GLU A 107 -1.01 -34.11 33.53
N LEU A 108 -2.33 -33.90 33.40
CA LEU A 108 -2.94 -32.59 33.17
C LEU A 108 -3.07 -31.84 34.49
N ALA A 109 -2.11 -30.95 34.79
CA ALA A 109 -2.18 -30.07 35.96
C ALA A 109 -3.10 -28.87 35.70
N VAL A 110 -4.30 -28.89 36.28
CA VAL A 110 -5.21 -27.73 36.23
C VAL A 110 -4.71 -26.67 37.21
N LEU A 111 -4.19 -25.56 36.68
CA LEU A 111 -3.75 -24.43 37.48
C LEU A 111 -4.97 -23.57 37.86
N THR A 112 -5.12 -23.30 39.16
CA THR A 112 -6.12 -22.33 39.65
C THR A 112 -5.48 -20.94 39.68
N PRO A 113 -6.01 -19.94 38.97
CA PRO A 113 -5.43 -18.61 38.97
C PRO A 113 -5.54 -17.97 40.37
N ILE A 114 -4.39 -17.62 40.94
CA ILE A 114 -4.28 -16.85 42.18
C ILE A 114 -4.03 -15.38 41.81
N GLY A 115 -4.77 -14.47 42.45
CA GLY A 115 -4.64 -13.03 42.20
C GLY A 115 -3.24 -12.49 42.55
N PRO A 116 -2.87 -11.32 42.02
CA PRO A 116 -1.49 -10.81 42.02
C PRO A 116 -0.85 -10.65 43.41
N ASP A 117 -1.65 -10.52 44.47
CA ASP A 117 -1.17 -10.36 45.87
C ASP A 117 -1.51 -11.56 46.78
N LYS A 118 -1.83 -12.72 46.20
CA LYS A 118 -2.19 -13.94 46.96
C LYS A 118 -1.20 -15.09 46.81
N LEU A 119 0.01 -14.80 46.37
CA LEU A 119 1.09 -15.78 46.36
C LEU A 119 1.59 -15.98 47.80
N PRO A 120 1.48 -17.19 48.38
CA PRO A 120 2.19 -17.49 49.61
C PRO A 120 3.70 -17.31 49.37
N PRO A 121 4.48 -16.92 50.41
CA PRO A 121 5.93 -16.85 50.29
C PRO A 121 6.46 -18.21 49.81
N PRO A 122 7.51 -18.23 48.95
CA PRO A 122 8.09 -19.48 48.49
C PRO A 122 8.49 -20.31 49.71
N GLY A 123 8.01 -21.56 49.75
CA GLY A 123 8.40 -22.51 50.78
C GLY A 123 9.89 -22.85 50.67
N ASP A 124 10.45 -23.35 51.76
CA ASP A 124 11.82 -23.87 51.77
C ASP A 124 11.93 -25.01 50.74
N ASP A 125 12.92 -24.90 49.85
CA ASP A 125 13.29 -25.78 48.73
C ASP A 125 12.12 -26.37 47.88
N PRO A 126 11.90 -25.88 46.63
CA PRO A 126 10.86 -26.40 45.74
C PRO A 126 11.09 -27.86 45.30
N PHE A 127 12.23 -28.48 45.63
CA PHE A 127 12.56 -29.87 45.33
C PHE A 127 12.60 -30.77 46.57
N ASP A 128 12.12 -30.32 47.73
CA ASP A 128 12.05 -31.18 48.91
C ASP A 128 11.06 -32.33 48.69
N LEU A 129 11.63 -33.52 48.48
CA LEU A 129 10.89 -34.76 48.24
C LEU A 129 10.02 -35.14 49.45
N VAL A 130 10.38 -34.72 50.66
CA VAL A 130 9.59 -34.98 51.88
C VAL A 130 8.29 -34.18 51.88
N SER A 131 8.33 -32.94 51.39
CA SER A 131 7.17 -32.05 51.28
C SER A 131 6.28 -32.41 50.08
N SER A 132 6.86 -32.99 49.02
CA SER A 132 6.15 -33.36 47.78
C SER A 132 5.11 -34.48 47.94
N GLY A 133 5.05 -35.15 49.10
CA GLY A 133 4.19 -36.32 49.31
C GLY A 133 4.60 -37.55 48.49
N TRP A 134 5.71 -37.45 47.73
CA TRP A 134 6.31 -38.56 47.03
C TRP A 134 6.94 -39.52 48.06
N PRO A 135 6.68 -40.83 47.98
CA PRO A 135 7.31 -41.78 48.91
C PRO A 135 8.84 -41.68 48.76
N PRO A 136 9.59 -41.65 49.88
CA PRO A 136 11.04 -41.69 49.78
C PRO A 136 11.45 -42.94 48.98
N PRO A 137 12.53 -42.86 48.19
CA PRO A 137 13.04 -44.05 47.51
C PRO A 137 13.17 -45.16 48.54
N PRO A 138 12.71 -46.40 48.24
CA PRO A 138 12.81 -47.49 49.19
C PRO A 138 14.24 -47.54 49.67
N THR A 139 14.44 -47.51 51.00
CA THR A 139 15.76 -47.62 51.62
C THR A 139 16.49 -48.73 50.88
N ALA A 140 17.46 -48.35 50.05
CA ALA A 140 18.31 -49.32 49.39
C ALA A 140 18.78 -50.22 50.53
N ALA A 141 18.38 -51.49 50.47
CA ALA A 141 18.65 -52.46 51.50
C ALA A 141 20.07 -52.21 52.00
N GLN A 142 20.22 -51.92 53.30
CA GLN A 142 21.53 -51.80 53.91
C GLN A 142 22.40 -52.91 53.32
N PRO A 143 23.56 -52.58 52.72
CA PRO A 143 24.47 -53.60 52.25
C PRO A 143 24.67 -54.60 53.41
N PRO A 144 24.57 -55.92 53.17
CA PRO A 144 24.66 -56.89 54.25
C PRO A 144 25.93 -56.60 55.04
N GLU A 145 25.77 -56.46 56.37
CA GLU A 145 26.86 -56.45 57.32
C GLU A 145 27.86 -57.53 56.92
N ALA A 146 29.07 -57.11 56.57
CA ALA A 146 30.15 -58.03 56.27
C ALA A 146 30.41 -58.88 57.53
N PRO A 147 30.62 -60.19 57.40
CA PRO A 147 30.89 -61.03 58.56
C PRO A 147 32.22 -60.59 59.19
N GLU A 148 32.17 -60.13 60.44
CA GLU A 148 33.33 -59.96 61.33
C GLU A 148 34.00 -61.32 61.52
N LEU A 149 34.97 -61.59 60.64
CA LEU A 149 35.75 -62.82 60.66
C LEU A 149 36.90 -62.70 61.67
N GLY A 150 36.59 -63.00 62.93
CA GLY A 150 37.50 -63.71 63.84
C GLY A 150 38.39 -62.89 64.77
N LYS A 151 38.21 -63.10 66.09
CA LYS A 151 39.28 -63.70 66.90
C LYS A 151 38.72 -64.43 68.12
N THR A 152 39.09 -65.70 68.18
CA THR A 152 38.81 -66.71 69.19
C THR A 152 39.45 -66.40 70.54
N ALA A 153 38.81 -66.88 71.60
CA ALA A 153 39.36 -67.07 72.93
C ALA A 153 40.65 -67.90 72.91
N GLY A 154 41.57 -67.55 73.80
CA GLY A 154 42.85 -68.19 74.06
C GLY A 154 43.71 -67.30 74.94
#